data_AF-A0A918NHR3-F1
#
_entry.id   AF-A0A918NHR3-F1
#
_cell.length_a   1.000
_cell.length_b   1.000
_cell.length_c   1.000
_cell.angle_alpha   90.00
_cell.angle_beta   90.00
_cell.angle_gamma   90.00
#
_symmetry.space_group_name_H-M   'P 1'
#
loop_
_entity.id
_entity.type
_entity.pdbx_description
1 polymer ?
#
loop_
_entity_poly.entity_id
_entity_poly.type
_entity_poly.pdbx_seq_one_letter_code
_entity_poly.pdbx_strand_id
1 'polypeptide(L)'
;MHTNLPLSGFPAVDAVRQAIENDSDWDVAESAEKLHFYILLAAQNVGRFEPFTEPEIALNAYLTARMAGKRLCDYAWRLLAASQMTVCVRN
;
A
#
# COMPACT_ATOMS: atom_id res chain seq x y z
N MET A 1 1.71 -17.48 -2.83
CA MET A 1 0.58 -17.62 -3.79
C MET A 1 0.52 -16.35 -4.62
N HIS A 2 0.85 -16.42 -5.92
CA HIS A 2 0.72 -15.27 -6.83
C HIS A 2 -0.74 -15.16 -7.26
N THR A 3 -1.48 -14.28 -6.60
CA THR A 3 -2.86 -13.97 -6.99
C THR A 3 -2.80 -12.92 -8.09
N ASN A 4 -3.32 -13.27 -9.27
CA ASN A 4 -3.54 -12.39 -10.41
C ASN A 4 -4.58 -11.31 -10.06
N LEU A 5 -4.20 -10.34 -9.24
CA LEU A 5 -4.98 -9.12 -9.07
C LEU A 5 -4.77 -8.26 -10.31
N PRO A 6 -5.84 -7.71 -10.92
CA PRO A 6 -5.70 -6.84 -12.08
C PRO A 6 -4.87 -5.62 -11.68
N LEU A 7 -4.01 -5.16 -12.60
CA LEU A 7 -3.23 -3.94 -12.44
C LEU A 7 -4.16 -2.78 -12.08
N SER A 8 -3.69 -1.93 -11.17
CA SER A 8 -4.48 -0.79 -10.68
C SER A 8 -4.61 0.31 -11.73
N GLY A 9 -3.78 0.28 -12.77
CA GLY A 9 -3.69 1.35 -13.78
C GLY A 9 -2.83 2.52 -13.32
N PHE A 10 -2.31 2.48 -12.09
CA PHE A 10 -1.44 3.50 -11.52
C PHE A 10 -0.02 2.95 -11.39
N PRO A 11 0.96 3.46 -12.16
CA PRO A 11 2.32 2.93 -12.18
C PRO A 11 2.97 2.86 -10.80
N ALA A 12 2.72 3.85 -9.94
CA ALA A 12 3.24 3.87 -8.58
C ALA A 12 2.65 2.76 -7.69
N VAL A 13 1.34 2.50 -7.80
CA VAL A 13 0.67 1.45 -7.01
C VAL A 13 1.06 0.07 -7.53
N ASP A 14 1.20 -0.09 -8.85
CA ASP A 14 1.63 -1.35 -9.46
C ASP A 14 3.09 -1.68 -9.11
N ALA A 15 3.97 -0.68 -9.02
CA ALA A 15 5.34 -0.85 -8.52
C ALA A 15 5.36 -1.27 -7.03
N VAL A 16 4.52 -0.64 -6.19
CA VAL A 16 4.37 -1.02 -4.77
C VAL A 16 3.88 -2.46 -4.65
N ARG A 17 2.87 -2.85 -5.43
CA ARG A 17 2.36 -4.23 -5.48
C ARG A 17 3.45 -5.21 -5.86
N GLN A 18 4.23 -4.93 -6.91
CA GLN A 18 5.32 -5.80 -7.33
C GLN A 18 6.41 -5.92 -6.25
N ALA A 19 6.74 -4.82 -5.55
CA ALA A 19 7.70 -4.84 -4.45
C ALA A 19 7.20 -5.72 -3.29
N ILE A 20 5.92 -5.60 -2.93
CA ILE A 20 5.28 -6.44 -1.91
C ILE A 20 5.28 -7.92 -2.32
N GLU A 21 4.96 -8.23 -3.58
CA GLU A 21 4.93 -9.62 -4.06
C GLU A 21 6.30 -10.29 -4.08
N ASN A 22 7.37 -9.51 -4.17
CA ASN A 22 8.75 -10.01 -4.10
C ASN A 22 9.27 -10.10 -2.65
N ASP A 23 8.56 -9.55 -1.67
CA ASP A 23 8.93 -9.71 -0.27
C ASP A 23 8.56 -11.12 0.22
N SER A 24 9.41 -11.71 1.06
CA SER A 24 9.21 -13.03 1.65
C SER A 24 8.55 -13.00 3.03
N ASP A 25 8.51 -11.84 3.69
CA ASP A 25 8.03 -11.68 5.07
C ASP A 25 6.61 -11.05 5.09
N TRP A 26 5.66 -11.79 4.51
CA TRP A 26 4.25 -11.37 4.48
C TRP A 26 3.64 -11.51 5.86
N ASP A 27 3.31 -10.37 6.49
CA ASP A 27 2.46 -10.37 7.67
C ASP A 27 0.98 -10.24 7.28
N VAL A 28 0.12 -10.84 8.10
CA VAL A 28 -1.33 -10.88 7.89
C VAL A 28 -2.01 -10.33 9.15
N ALA A 29 -3.02 -9.49 8.95
CA ALA A 29 -3.82 -8.94 10.04
C ALA A 29 -4.68 -10.03 10.70
N GLU A 30 -4.79 -9.96 12.02
CA GLU A 30 -5.62 -10.90 12.79
C GLU A 30 -7.12 -10.74 12.52
N SER A 31 -7.57 -9.55 12.10
CA SER A 31 -8.97 -9.26 11.78
C SER A 31 -9.09 -8.12 10.76
N ALA A 32 -10.25 -8.03 10.09
CA ALA A 32 -10.55 -6.94 9.15
C ALA A 32 -10.57 -5.56 9.83
N GLU A 33 -10.99 -5.49 11.09
CA GLU A 33 -10.98 -4.25 11.88
C GLU A 33 -9.54 -3.78 12.15
N LYS A 34 -8.66 -4.70 12.54
CA LYS A 34 -7.23 -4.41 12.74
C LYS A 34 -6.56 -4.01 11.43
N LEU A 35 -6.88 -4.67 10.32
CA LEU A 35 -6.41 -4.31 8.99
C LEU A 35 -6.77 -2.86 8.64
N HIS A 36 -8.04 -2.47 8.81
CA HIS A 36 -8.46 -1.10 8.54
C HIS A 36 -7.70 -0.09 9.41
N PHE A 37 -7.53 -0.39 10.71
CA PHE A 37 -6.73 0.42 11.61
C PHE A 37 -5.26 0.54 11.15
N TYR A 38 -4.64 -0.55 10.71
CA TYR A 38 -3.25 -0.54 10.20
C TYR A 38 -3.09 0.26 8.91
N ILE A 39 -4.06 0.19 8.01
CA ILE A 39 -4.08 0.99 6.78
C ILE A 39 -4.10 2.49 7.13
N LEU A 40 -5.00 2.90 8.03
CA LEU A 40 -5.10 4.30 8.46
C LEU A 40 -3.84 4.76 9.19
N LEU A 41 -3.31 3.95 10.10
CA LEU A 41 -2.08 4.26 10.83
C LEU A 41 -0.88 4.43 9.87
N ALA A 42 -0.75 3.53 8.91
CA ALA A 42 0.31 3.59 7.90
C ALA A 42 0.20 4.83 7.00
N ALA A 43 -1.02 5.21 6.60
CA ALA A 43 -1.27 6.45 5.87
C ALA A 43 -0.85 7.68 6.69
N GLN A 44 -1.25 7.74 7.96
CA GLN A 44 -0.89 8.84 8.86
C GLN A 44 0.63 8.93 9.08
N ASN A 45 1.32 7.79 9.19
CA ASN A 45 2.78 7.74 9.32
C ASN A 45 3.53 8.38 8.14
N VAL A 46 2.91 8.46 6.96
CA VAL A 46 3.45 9.13 5.77
C VAL A 46 2.78 10.48 5.48
N GLY A 47 2.04 11.02 6.45
CA GLY A 47 1.38 12.32 6.35
C GLY A 47 0.18 12.34 5.40
N ARG A 48 -0.45 11.19 5.15
CA ARG A 48 -1.65 11.07 4.31
C ARG A 48 -2.88 10.87 5.18
N PHE A 49 -3.93 11.62 4.86
CA PHE A 49 -5.18 11.67 5.59
C PHE A 49 -6.34 11.61 4.60
N GLU A 50 -7.51 11.21 5.08
CA GLU A 50 -8.71 11.25 4.27
C GLU A 50 -9.09 12.69 3.88
N PRO A 51 -9.66 12.91 2.68
CA PRO A 51 -10.03 11.90 1.67
C PRO A 51 -8.83 11.38 0.88
N PHE A 52 -8.78 10.06 0.66
CA PHE A 52 -7.73 9.42 -0.15
C PHE A 52 -7.93 9.64 -1.64
N THR A 53 -6.80 9.77 -2.37
CA THR A 53 -6.76 9.83 -3.83
C THR A 53 -7.02 8.46 -4.46
N GLU A 54 -7.38 8.41 -5.75
CA GLU A 54 -7.63 7.14 -6.46
C GLU A 54 -6.48 6.12 -6.35
N PRO A 55 -5.19 6.50 -6.48
CA PRO A 55 -4.07 5.57 -6.26
C PRO A 55 -4.00 5.02 -4.83
N GLU A 56 -4.28 5.85 -3.84
CA GLU A 56 -4.28 5.45 -2.43
C GLU A 56 -5.45 4.51 -2.12
N ILE A 57 -6.62 4.77 -2.70
CA ILE A 57 -7.78 3.85 -2.63
C ILE A 57 -7.43 2.50 -3.28
N ALA A 58 -6.77 2.51 -4.44
CA ALA A 58 -6.35 1.29 -5.12
C ALA A 58 -5.32 0.48 -4.30
N LEU A 59 -4.41 1.16 -3.59
CA LEU A 59 -3.50 0.52 -2.65
C LEU A 59 -4.25 -0.10 -1.47
N ASN A 60 -5.18 0.65 -0.87
CA ASN A 60 -6.00 0.18 0.25
C ASN A 60 -6.82 -1.05 -0.11
N ALA A 61 -7.42 -1.06 -1.31
CA ALA A 61 -8.16 -2.21 -1.82
C ALA A 61 -7.26 -3.44 -1.97
N TYR A 62 -6.02 -3.26 -2.45
CA TYR A 62 -5.04 -4.35 -2.55
C TYR A 62 -4.64 -4.90 -1.18
N LEU A 63 -4.29 -4.03 -0.23
CA LEU A 63 -3.94 -4.42 1.14
C LEU A 63 -5.11 -5.12 1.83
N THR A 64 -6.32 -4.65 1.59
CA THR A 64 -7.56 -5.25 2.10
C THR A 64 -7.76 -6.66 1.56
N ALA A 65 -7.63 -6.84 0.25
CA ALA A 65 -7.78 -8.15 -0.40
C ALA A 65 -6.77 -9.19 0.09
N ARG A 66 -5.59 -8.74 0.54
CA ARG A 66 -4.53 -9.61 1.07
C ARG A 66 -4.55 -9.77 2.58
N MET A 67 -5.48 -9.11 3.29
CA MET A 67 -5.47 -9.01 4.75
C MET A 67 -4.09 -8.61 5.29
N ALA A 68 -3.47 -7.60 4.68
CA ALA A 68 -2.11 -7.16 5.01
C ALA A 68 -1.96 -6.85 6.52
N GLY A 69 -0.91 -7.36 7.15
CA GLY A 69 -0.59 -7.02 8.52
C GLY A 69 0.01 -5.62 8.64
N LYS A 70 0.33 -5.23 9.87
CA LYS A 70 0.83 -3.89 10.19
C LYS A 70 2.09 -3.53 9.40
N ARG A 71 3.06 -4.45 9.34
CA ARG A 71 4.36 -4.19 8.70
C ARG A 71 4.19 -4.04 7.20
N LEU A 72 3.36 -4.88 6.58
CA LEU A 72 3.08 -4.80 5.15
C LEU A 72 2.33 -3.50 4.80
N CYS A 73 1.36 -3.09 5.62
CA CYS A 73 0.69 -1.79 5.45
C CYS A 73 1.68 -0.62 5.55
N ASP A 74 2.51 -0.57 6.61
CA ASP A 74 3.52 0.49 6.80
C ASP A 74 4.51 0.53 5.63
N TYR A 75 4.98 -0.63 5.16
CA TYR A 75 5.89 -0.73 4.03
C TYR A 75 5.26 -0.24 2.72
N ALA A 76 4.05 -0.69 2.42
CA ALA A 76 3.32 -0.33 1.22
C ALA A 76 3.10 1.19 1.10
N TRP A 77 2.68 1.82 2.19
CA TRP A 77 2.44 3.26 2.23
C TRP A 77 3.74 4.08 2.09
N ARG A 78 4.84 3.63 2.71
CA ARG A 78 6.15 4.26 2.55
C ARG A 78 6.65 4.20 1.10
N LEU A 79 6.50 3.06 0.45
CA LEU A 79 6.86 2.90 -0.96
C LEU A 79 6.02 3.79 -1.87
N LEU A 80 4.70 3.88 -1.63
CA LEU A 80 3.83 4.75 -2.40
C LEU A 80 4.25 6.21 -2.25
N ALA A 81 4.49 6.66 -1.01
CA ALA A 81 4.95 8.02 -0.73
C ALA A 81 6.30 8.32 -1.40
N ALA A 82 7.27 7.40 -1.34
CA ALA A 82 8.57 7.54 -2.01
C ALA A 82 8.43 7.62 -3.55
N SER A 83 7.54 6.82 -4.13
CA SER A 83 7.26 6.83 -5.56
C SER A 83 6.66 8.15 -6.03
N GLN A 84 5.79 8.75 -5.20
CA GLN A 84 5.21 10.08 -5.50
C GLN A 84 6.22 11.22 -5.33
N MET A 85 7.16 11.12 -4.38
CA MET A 85 8.21 12.14 -4.17
C MET A 85 9.24 12.21 -5.30
N THR A 86 9.45 11.10 -6.03
CA THR A 86 10.49 11.01 -7.07
C THR A 86 10.20 11.89 -8.31
N VAL A 87 8.97 12.39 -8.46
CA VAL A 87 8.60 13.28 -9.58
C VAL A 87 9.13 14.72 -9.40
N CYS A 88 9.58 15.11 -8.20
CA CYS A 88 10.01 16.49 -7.91
C CYS A 88 11.52 16.77 -8.07
N VAL A 89 12.34 15.81 -8.53
CA VAL A 89 13.82 15.97 -8.63
C VAL A 89 14.34 15.88 -10.07
N ARG A 90 13.70 16.58 -11.00
CA ARG A 90 14.29 16.87 -12.31
C ARG A 90 14.03 18.33 -12.66
N ASN A 91 14.96 19.18 -12.26
CA ASN A 91 15.15 20.54 -12.79
C ASN A 91 16.51 20.58 -13.47
#